data_AF-A0A261QQY9-F1
#
_entry.id   AF-A0A261QQY9-F1
#
_cell.length_a   1.000
_cell.length_b   1.000
_cell.length_c   1.000
_cell.angle_alpha   90.00
_cell.angle_beta   90.00
_cell.angle_gamma   90.00
#
_symmetry.space_group_name_H-M   'P 1'
#
loop_
_entity.id
_entity.type
_entity.pdbx_description
1 polymer ?
#
loop_
_entity_poly.entity_id
_entity_poly.type
_entity_poly.pdbx_seq_one_letter_code
_entity_poly.pdbx_strand_id
1 'polypeptide(L)' 'MITVSVHCPRCHSDEIYRHGLSPTQRERFRCQCCQTPQRAL' A
#
# COMPACT_ATOMS: atom_id res chain seq x y z
N MET A 1 -14.09 -1.88 -17.02
CA MET A 1 -13.52 -1.24 -15.82
C MET A 1 -12.09 -1.74 -15.69
N ILE A 2 -11.08 -0.87 -15.78
CA ILE A 2 -9.68 -1.27 -15.65
C ILE A 2 -9.34 -1.18 -14.17
N THR A 3 -9.22 -2.32 -13.50
CA THR A 3 -8.71 -2.39 -12.14
C THR A 3 -7.19 -2.46 -12.22
N VAL A 4 -6.53 -1.33 -11.96
CA VAL A 4 -5.07 -1.33 -11.79
C VAL A 4 -4.79 -1.97 -10.43
N SER A 5 -4.38 -3.23 -10.43
CA SER A 5 -3.93 -3.92 -9.22
C SER A 5 -2.60 -3.31 -8.78
N VAL A 6 -2.62 -2.57 -7.68
CA VAL A 6 -1.42 -1.94 -7.13
C VAL A 6 -0.84 -2.90 -6.10
N HIS A 7 0.29 -3.53 -6.40
CA HIS A 7 0.98 -4.37 -5.43
C HIS A 7 2.05 -3.56 -4.69
N CYS A 8 2.38 -3.96 -3.46
CA CYS A 8 3.48 -3.32 -2.76
C CYS A 8 4.81 -3.64 -3.46
N PRO A 9 5.59 -2.65 -3.93
CA PRO A 9 6.86 -2.92 -4.61
C PRO A 9 7.95 -3.50 -3.70
N ARG A 10 7.74 -3.49 -2.36
CA ARG A 10 8.70 -4.03 -1.40
C ARG A 10 8.49 -5.51 -1.09
N CYS A 11 7.25 -5.90 -0.79
CA CYS A 11 6.94 -7.27 -0.36
C CYS A 11 6.06 -8.04 -1.36
N HIS A 12 5.68 -7.43 -2.48
CA HIS A 12 4.72 -7.99 -3.44
C HIS A 12 3.35 -8.35 -2.87
N SER A 13 3.04 -7.96 -1.63
CA SER A 13 1.73 -8.22 -1.03
C SER A 13 0.65 -7.37 -1.71
N ASP A 14 -0.51 -7.99 -1.87
CA ASP A 14 -1.76 -7.35 -2.31
C ASP A 14 -2.49 -6.64 -1.14
N GLU A 15 -2.03 -6.84 0.10
CA GLU A 15 -2.58 -6.22 1.30
C GLU A 15 -2.14 -4.75 1.42
N ILE A 16 -2.65 -3.93 0.51
CA ILE A 16 -2.50 -2.47 0.49
C ILE A 16 -3.83 -1.80 0.86
N TYR A 17 -3.76 -0.71 1.63
CA TYR A 17 -4.92 0.06 2.04
C TYR A 17 -4.77 1.53 1.65
N ARG A 18 -5.90 2.24 1.54
CA ARG A 18 -5.94 3.67 1.26
C ARG A 18 -5.59 4.44 2.53
N HIS A 19 -4.45 5.12 2.53
CA HIS A 19 -3.97 5.94 3.64
C HIS A 19 -4.54 7.37 3.61
N GLY A 20 -5.11 7.79 2.47
CA GLY A 20 -5.68 9.11 2.27
C GLY A 20 -5.23 9.72 0.94
N LEU A 21 -5.43 11.03 0.80
CA LEU A 21 -5.07 11.78 -0.40
C LEU A 21 -3.81 12.62 -0.15
N SER A 22 -3.02 12.87 -1.19
CA SER A 22 -2.00 13.91 -1.18
C SER A 22 -2.64 15.30 -1.27
N PRO A 23 -1.90 16.39 -0.96
CA PRO A 23 -2.35 17.76 -1.22
C PRO A 23 -2.71 18.00 -2.69
N THR A 24 -2.13 17.20 -3.60
CA THR A 24 -2.39 17.18 -5.03
C THR A 24 -3.52 16.21 -5.43
N GLN A 25 -4.36 15.79 -4.48
CA GLN A 25 -5.48 14.86 -4.65
C GLN A 25 -5.13 13.48 -5.24
N ARG A 26 -3.87 13.04 -5.12
CA ARG A 26 -3.48 11.67 -5.50
C ARG A 26 -3.72 10.72 -4.36
N GLU A 27 -4.32 9.57 -4.66
CA GLU A 27 -4.50 8.50 -3.70
C GLU A 27 -3.14 7.99 -3.20
N ARG A 28 -2.98 7.93 -1.88
CA ARG A 28 -1.82 7.33 -1.24
C ARG A 28 -2.21 5.96 -0.73
N PHE A 29 -1.47 4.97 -1.18
CA PHE A 29 -1.59 3.60 -0.71
C PHE A 29 -0.44 3.30 0.26
N ARG A 30 -0.73 2.54 1.31
CA ARG A 30 0.29 1.94 2.18
C ARG A 30 0.08 0.44 2.23
N CYS A 31 1.16 -0.30 2.32
CA CYS A 31 1.10 -1.75 2.53
C CYS A 31 0.93 -2.03 4.01
N GLN A 32 -0.03 -2.88 4.36
CA GLN A 32 -0.26 -3.32 5.74
C GLN A 32 0.93 -4.14 6.24
N CYS A 33 1.43 -5.06 5.41
CA CYS A 33 2.56 -5.92 5.74
C CYS A 33 3.90 -5.15 5.95
N CYS A 34 4.09 -4.02 5.26
CA CYS A 34 5.30 -3.18 5.43
C CYS A 34 5.15 -2.08 6.48
N GLN A 35 3.94 -1.82 6.98
CA GLN A 35 3.71 -0.75 7.96
C GLN A 35 4.16 -1.18 9.35
N THR A 36 3.89 -2.43 9.70
CA THR A 36 4.60 -3.10 10.76
C THR A 36 5.93 -3.57 10.16
N PRO A 37 7.11 -3.06 10.61
CA PRO A 37 8.28 -3.91 10.48
C PRO A 37 7.84 -5.22 11.13
N GLN A 38 7.85 -6.32 10.39
CA GLN A 38 7.73 -7.62 11.02
C GLN A 38 8.76 -7.56 12.15
N ARG A 39 8.27 -7.47 13.40
CA ARG A 39 9.08 -7.75 14.57
C ARG A 39 9.65 -9.11 14.21
N ALA A 40 10.93 -9.09 13.88
CA ALA A 40 11.73 -10.28 13.75
C ALA A 40 11.32 -11.18 14.91
N LEU A 41 10.95 -12.41 14.56
CA LEU A 41 10.84 -13.47 15.54
C LEU A 41 12.09 -13.45 16.43
#